data_AF-A0AAX4AL82-F1
#
_entry.id   AF-A0AAX4AL82-F1
#
_cell.length_a   1.000
_cell.length_b   1.000
_cell.length_c   1.000
_cell.angle_alpha   90.00
_cell.angle_beta   90.00
_cell.angle_gamma   90.00
#
_symmetry.space_group_name_H-M   'P 1'
#
loop_
_entity.id
_entity.type
_entity.pdbx_description
1 polymer ?
#
loop_
_entity_poly.entity_id
_entity_poly.type
_entity_poly.pdbx_seq_one_letter_code
_entity_poly.pdbx_strand_id
1 'polypeptide(L)'
;MGTRKILKSEIKNSTNSQSAITNNAGELENLNSSLSGFIEETELQGEGWTSAKELASVYKTITQTFEMVSEQLSNANQKVLSSQGILVDDQIDEQALNNQVMQNKATMTQLSYANSIWNSANPGKPNQNSYNNLQHSIKNENNVLENRLDSLDKFDSTTKSVYDDLEHTLSNLTHLISQVSNSSKTYDSKTGLFITKNIDMKLVNKLNKEYGDTSESGIMKWLSSHTNLPASTIKNIAKGLRKNPANVMKEILNNEELVKALLFDAPEGIQIIFLKGFCSLEYLDKLPGKGANMVINSKIFINYAVSHPELADKLLDFTILLQKKGCSVLAPLKTLSDIAGKGTKAETILKWSLEMTKTGEKFKNAVKTIGKVVNLAVVANNFAHEYFDPTSEAYNDVDKATFGALCRYALESGPLEQGELFTIIGGSLVPEGGEFPGAALGITTGFVNWMGQQFGLIDKEQIMEKLYQAYDNINDPEKRDEILKDDFFWKQWKENPYNPENQKA
;
A
#
# COMPACT_ATOMS: atom_id res chain seq x y z
N MET A 1 -16.84 -16.04 -14.55
CA MET A 1 -15.59 -15.33 -14.21
C MET A 1 -14.48 -16.02 -15.00
N GLY A 2 -13.70 -15.26 -15.77
CA GLY A 2 -12.60 -15.83 -16.56
C GLY A 2 -11.49 -16.31 -15.62
N THR A 3 -10.88 -17.45 -15.93
CA THR A 3 -9.74 -17.98 -15.18
C THR A 3 -8.48 -17.20 -15.53
N ARG A 4 -7.71 -16.79 -14.50
CA ARG A 4 -6.53 -15.93 -14.67
C ARG A 4 -5.35 -16.74 -15.20
N LYS A 5 -4.70 -16.20 -16.23
CA LYS A 5 -3.44 -16.72 -16.76
C LYS A 5 -2.48 -15.57 -16.99
N ILE A 6 -1.30 -15.65 -16.38
CA ILE A 6 -0.28 -14.60 -16.46
C ILE A 6 1.05 -15.21 -16.92
N LEU A 7 1.70 -14.51 -17.84
CA LEU A 7 3.06 -14.78 -18.30
C LEU A 7 3.93 -13.55 -17.99
N LYS A 8 5.02 -13.76 -17.24
CA LYS A 8 5.99 -12.70 -16.91
C LYS A 8 6.57 -11.99 -18.14
N SER A 9 6.72 -12.70 -19.26
CA SER A 9 7.20 -12.15 -20.53
C SER A 9 6.20 -11.16 -21.17
N GLU A 10 4.90 -11.34 -20.98
CA GLU A 10 3.88 -10.44 -21.52
C GLU A 10 3.87 -9.10 -20.78
N ILE A 11 4.11 -9.12 -19.45
CA ILE A 11 4.27 -7.93 -18.61
C ILE A 11 5.46 -7.07 -19.07
N LYS A 12 6.58 -7.72 -19.43
CA LYS A 12 7.77 -7.01 -19.93
C LYS A 12 7.56 -6.38 -21.30
N ASN A 13 6.76 -7.00 -22.16
CA ASN A 13 6.55 -6.53 -23.53
C ASN A 13 5.48 -5.43 -23.62
N SER A 14 4.54 -5.36 -22.68
CA SER A 14 3.45 -4.36 -22.68
C SER A 14 3.90 -2.94 -22.32
N THR A 15 5.15 -2.76 -21.90
CA THR A 15 5.68 -1.49 -21.34
C THR A 15 6.81 -0.85 -22.16
N ASN A 16 7.02 -1.30 -23.40
CA ASN A 16 8.05 -0.80 -24.34
C ASN A 16 7.83 0.64 -24.86
N SER A 17 6.91 1.41 -24.29
CA SER A 17 6.53 2.76 -24.75
C SER A 17 7.31 3.89 -24.07
N GLN A 18 8.25 3.59 -23.18
CA GLN A 18 8.92 4.58 -22.30
C GLN A 18 9.64 5.71 -23.05
N SER A 19 10.30 5.40 -24.17
CA SER A 19 10.99 6.40 -24.98
C SER A 19 10.02 7.36 -25.67
N ALA A 20 8.86 6.86 -26.13
CA ALA A 20 7.82 7.68 -26.72
C ALA A 20 7.18 8.60 -25.67
N ILE A 21 6.93 8.10 -24.45
CA ILE A 21 6.38 8.88 -23.33
C ILE A 21 7.35 10.03 -22.97
N THR A 22 8.64 9.75 -22.90
CA THR A 22 9.66 10.76 -22.53
C THR A 22 9.83 11.84 -23.59
N ASN A 23 9.83 11.47 -24.87
CA ASN A 23 9.92 12.44 -25.96
C ASN A 23 8.69 13.37 -26.01
N ASN A 24 7.48 12.82 -25.84
CA ASN A 24 6.25 13.61 -25.81
C ASN A 24 6.26 14.63 -24.66
N ALA A 25 6.77 14.26 -23.48
CA ALA A 25 6.87 15.18 -22.34
C ALA A 25 7.72 16.42 -22.64
N GLY A 26 8.85 16.25 -23.34
CA GLY A 26 9.71 17.38 -23.73
C GLY A 26 9.06 18.32 -24.75
N GLU A 27 8.28 17.79 -25.70
CA GLU A 27 7.51 18.61 -26.66
C GLU A 27 6.40 19.39 -25.96
N LEU A 28 5.72 18.77 -25.00
CA LEU A 28 4.66 19.40 -24.20
C LEU A 28 5.21 20.54 -23.32
N GLU A 29 6.38 20.36 -22.71
CA GLU A 29 7.02 21.40 -21.88
C GLU A 29 7.37 22.65 -22.71
N ASN A 30 7.84 22.46 -23.95
CA ASN A 30 8.10 23.56 -24.89
C ASN A 30 6.82 24.29 -25.30
N LEU A 31 5.74 23.55 -25.55
CA LEU A 31 4.42 24.12 -25.87
C LEU A 31 3.87 24.92 -24.68
N ASN A 32 3.96 24.36 -23.47
CA ASN A 32 3.53 24.98 -22.23
C ASN A 32 4.31 26.28 -21.94
N SER A 33 5.61 26.29 -22.20
CA SER A 33 6.46 27.48 -22.11
C SER A 33 6.04 28.56 -23.12
N SER A 34 5.75 28.17 -24.36
CA SER A 34 5.29 29.08 -25.41
C SER A 34 3.92 29.70 -25.09
N LEU A 35 2.99 28.89 -24.59
CA LEU A 35 1.67 29.35 -24.13
C LEU A 35 1.79 30.30 -22.94
N SER A 36 2.69 30.02 -22.00
CA SER A 36 2.94 30.91 -20.86
C SER A 36 3.47 32.27 -21.31
N GLY A 37 4.46 32.29 -22.21
CA GLY A 37 4.97 33.53 -22.80
C GLY A 37 3.87 34.33 -23.51
N PHE A 38 3.01 33.66 -24.29
CA PHE A 38 1.87 34.31 -24.94
C PHE A 38 0.87 34.92 -23.94
N ILE A 39 0.55 34.21 -22.85
CA ILE A 39 -0.38 34.69 -21.82
C ILE A 39 0.20 35.88 -21.05
N GLU A 40 1.51 35.86 -20.78
CA GLU A 40 2.21 36.89 -20.01
C GLU A 40 2.54 38.16 -20.84
N GLU A 41 2.47 38.09 -22.18
CA GLU A 41 2.80 39.21 -23.08
C GLU A 41 1.93 40.46 -22.84
N THR A 42 2.53 41.59 -22.45
CA THR A 42 1.78 42.80 -22.06
C THR A 42 1.69 43.89 -23.14
N GLU A 43 2.48 43.81 -24.21
CA GLU A 43 2.58 44.87 -25.22
C GLU A 43 1.33 44.96 -26.10
N LEU A 44 0.78 43.81 -26.50
CA LEU A 44 -0.46 43.74 -27.27
C LEU A 44 -1.69 43.81 -26.35
N GLN A 45 -2.70 44.58 -26.76
CA GLN A 45 -3.89 44.89 -25.96
C GLN A 45 -5.16 44.92 -26.82
N GLY A 46 -6.34 44.86 -26.20
CA GLY A 46 -7.64 44.90 -26.85
C GLY A 46 -8.46 43.61 -26.69
N GLU A 47 -9.76 43.66 -26.96
CA GLU A 47 -10.70 42.56 -26.68
C GLU A 47 -10.36 41.26 -27.42
N GLY A 48 -9.90 41.35 -28.67
CA GLY A 48 -9.43 40.18 -29.43
C GLY A 48 -8.22 39.52 -28.80
N TRP A 49 -7.29 40.32 -28.26
CA TRP A 49 -6.11 39.81 -27.59
C TRP A 49 -6.44 39.21 -26.22
N THR A 50 -7.29 39.87 -25.43
CA THR A 50 -7.77 39.38 -24.13
C THR A 50 -8.49 38.04 -24.29
N SER A 51 -9.42 37.93 -25.25
CA SER A 51 -10.14 36.67 -25.51
C SER A 51 -9.21 35.55 -26.00
N ALA A 52 -8.19 35.87 -26.80
CA ALA A 52 -7.17 34.91 -27.22
C ALA A 52 -6.37 34.36 -26.02
N LYS A 53 -6.01 35.20 -25.05
CA LYS A 53 -5.32 34.78 -23.81
C LYS A 53 -6.17 33.89 -22.92
N GLU A 54 -7.47 34.18 -22.81
CA GLU A 54 -8.39 33.32 -22.06
C GLU A 54 -8.44 31.92 -22.67
N LEU A 55 -8.56 31.82 -24.00
CA LEU A 55 -8.53 30.54 -24.69
C LEU A 55 -7.16 29.86 -24.61
N ALA A 56 -6.06 30.61 -24.72
CA ALA A 56 -4.70 30.09 -24.55
C ALA A 56 -4.47 29.48 -23.15
N SER A 57 -5.10 30.04 -22.11
CA SER A 57 -5.06 29.48 -20.75
C SER A 57 -5.73 28.10 -20.66
N VAL A 58 -6.80 27.88 -21.45
CA VAL A 58 -7.42 26.55 -21.58
C VAL A 58 -6.46 25.58 -22.28
N TYR A 59 -5.85 25.97 -23.40
CA TYR A 59 -4.87 25.14 -24.10
C TYR A 59 -3.65 24.82 -23.24
N LYS A 60 -3.21 25.76 -22.40
CA LYS A 60 -2.15 25.54 -21.42
C LYS A 60 -2.54 24.44 -20.43
N THR A 61 -3.74 24.52 -19.86
CA THR A 61 -4.26 23.49 -18.95
C THR A 61 -4.33 22.11 -19.61
N ILE A 62 -4.80 22.04 -20.87
CA ILE A 62 -4.85 20.81 -21.65
C ILE A 62 -3.43 20.23 -21.84
N THR A 63 -2.47 21.08 -22.19
CA THR A 63 -1.06 20.69 -22.38
C THR A 63 -0.45 20.14 -21.08
N GLN A 64 -0.67 20.85 -19.96
CA GLN A 64 -0.26 20.40 -18.63
C GLN A 64 -0.90 19.07 -18.23
N THR A 65 -2.17 18.86 -18.59
CA THR A 65 -2.86 17.59 -18.34
C THR A 65 -2.27 16.45 -19.17
N PHE A 66 -1.82 16.71 -20.41
CA PHE A 66 -1.06 15.73 -21.20
C PHE A 66 0.29 15.37 -20.56
N GLU A 67 0.98 16.33 -19.94
CA GLU A 67 2.19 16.06 -19.17
C GLU A 67 1.86 15.13 -17.99
N MET A 68 0.77 15.39 -17.24
CA MET A 68 0.32 14.51 -16.14
C MET A 68 0.01 13.09 -16.63
N VAL A 69 -0.70 12.96 -17.74
CA VAL A 69 -1.00 11.64 -18.36
C VAL A 69 0.29 10.90 -18.68
N SER A 70 1.29 11.59 -19.23
CA SER A 70 2.58 11.00 -19.57
C SER A 70 3.33 10.52 -18.32
N GLU A 71 3.33 11.34 -17.25
CA GLU A 71 3.91 10.99 -15.96
C GLU A 71 3.17 9.80 -15.29
N GLN A 72 1.84 9.85 -15.23
CA GLN A 72 1.00 8.78 -14.67
C GLN A 72 1.17 7.46 -15.43
N LEU A 73 1.18 7.49 -16.77
CA LEU A 73 1.38 6.30 -17.60
C LEU A 73 2.77 5.70 -17.37
N SER A 74 3.82 6.53 -17.28
CA SER A 74 5.17 6.06 -16.94
C SER A 74 5.17 5.35 -15.59
N ASN A 75 4.60 5.98 -14.55
CA ASN A 75 4.57 5.44 -13.19
C ASN A 75 3.76 4.14 -13.12
N ALA A 76 2.60 4.10 -13.78
CA ALA A 76 1.74 2.93 -13.84
C ALA A 76 2.45 1.74 -14.52
N ASN A 77 3.09 1.98 -15.66
CA ASN A 77 3.86 0.95 -16.36
C ASN A 77 5.02 0.42 -15.52
N GLN A 78 5.75 1.29 -14.82
CA GLN A 78 6.81 0.88 -13.90
C GLN A 78 6.27 0.02 -12.75
N LYS A 79 5.12 0.39 -12.18
CA LYS A 79 4.46 -0.38 -11.11
C LYS A 79 3.94 -1.75 -11.56
N VAL A 80 3.52 -1.91 -12.81
CA VAL A 80 3.12 -3.23 -13.36
C VAL A 80 4.35 -4.09 -13.63
N LEU A 81 5.38 -3.51 -14.27
CA LEU A 81 6.68 -4.18 -14.49
C LEU A 81 7.28 -4.67 -13.18
N SER A 82 7.16 -3.88 -12.13
CA SER A 82 7.72 -4.22 -10.83
C SER A 82 7.00 -5.33 -10.11
N SER A 83 5.68 -5.35 -10.24
CA SER A 83 4.82 -6.36 -9.63
C SER A 83 5.13 -7.75 -10.20
N GLN A 84 5.81 -7.85 -11.35
CA GLN A 84 6.32 -9.11 -11.89
C GLN A 84 7.14 -9.92 -10.85
N GLY A 85 7.87 -9.25 -9.95
CA GLY A 85 8.65 -9.91 -8.89
C GLY A 85 7.81 -10.58 -7.80
N ILE A 86 6.54 -10.22 -7.67
CA ILE A 86 5.59 -10.85 -6.72
C ILE A 86 5.28 -12.28 -7.15
N LEU A 87 5.21 -12.53 -8.46
CA LEU A 87 4.88 -13.83 -9.01
C LEU A 87 6.03 -14.82 -8.78
N VAL A 88 5.74 -15.94 -8.11
CA VAL A 88 6.77 -16.95 -7.78
C VAL A 88 7.23 -17.75 -8.99
N ASP A 89 6.40 -17.87 -10.03
CA ASP A 89 6.71 -18.58 -11.28
C ASP A 89 6.56 -17.67 -12.50
N ASP A 90 7.22 -18.03 -13.60
CA ASP A 90 7.16 -17.29 -14.87
C ASP A 90 5.81 -17.39 -15.58
N GLN A 91 5.07 -18.45 -15.27
CA GLN A 91 3.72 -18.70 -15.77
C GLN A 91 2.85 -19.21 -14.63
N ILE A 92 1.72 -18.53 -14.40
CA ILE A 92 0.70 -18.96 -13.45
C ILE A 92 -0.61 -19.15 -14.20
N ASP A 93 -1.22 -20.31 -14.02
CA ASP A 93 -2.55 -20.66 -14.53
C ASP A 93 -3.42 -21.06 -13.33
N GLU A 94 -4.28 -20.14 -12.91
CA GLU A 94 -5.12 -20.29 -11.71
C GLU A 94 -6.00 -21.54 -11.78
N GLN A 95 -6.54 -21.84 -12.98
CA GLN A 95 -7.43 -22.97 -13.16
C GLN A 95 -6.68 -24.28 -12.97
N ALA A 96 -5.47 -24.38 -13.55
CA ALA A 96 -4.63 -25.55 -13.40
C ALA A 96 -4.24 -25.78 -11.92
N LEU A 97 -3.85 -24.71 -11.20
CA LEU A 97 -3.49 -24.79 -9.79
C LEU A 97 -4.67 -25.21 -8.89
N ASN A 98 -5.83 -24.57 -9.06
CA ASN A 98 -7.03 -24.93 -8.29
C ASN A 98 -7.48 -26.37 -8.54
N ASN A 99 -7.36 -26.86 -9.79
CA ASN A 99 -7.63 -28.25 -10.12
C ASN A 99 -6.67 -29.21 -9.41
N GLN A 100 -5.38 -28.88 -9.31
CA GLN A 100 -4.40 -29.69 -8.59
C GLN A 100 -4.67 -29.71 -7.07
N VAL A 101 -4.98 -28.57 -6.46
CA VAL A 101 -5.36 -28.49 -5.04
C VAL A 101 -6.59 -29.37 -4.76
N MET A 102 -7.59 -29.31 -5.63
CA MET A 102 -8.80 -30.12 -5.48
C MET A 102 -8.52 -31.62 -5.65
N GLN A 103 -7.68 -32.02 -6.61
CA GLN A 103 -7.23 -33.41 -6.77
C GLN A 103 -6.46 -33.89 -5.53
N ASN A 104 -5.57 -33.08 -4.98
CA ASN A 104 -4.81 -33.41 -3.77
C ASN A 104 -5.72 -33.59 -2.54
N LYS A 105 -6.75 -32.74 -2.39
CA LYS A 105 -7.78 -32.90 -1.34
C LYS A 105 -8.56 -34.20 -1.49
N ALA A 106 -8.91 -34.59 -2.72
CA ALA A 106 -9.57 -35.86 -3.00
C ALA A 106 -8.67 -37.06 -2.68
N THR A 107 -7.40 -37.01 -3.10
CA THR A 107 -6.40 -38.05 -2.79
C THR A 107 -6.15 -38.19 -1.30
N MET A 108 -6.06 -37.08 -0.54
CA MET A 108 -5.93 -37.10 0.92
C MET A 108 -7.10 -37.78 1.61
N THR A 109 -8.31 -37.52 1.12
CA THR A 109 -9.54 -38.15 1.59
C THR A 109 -9.50 -39.66 1.35
N GLN A 110 -9.15 -40.09 0.12
CA GLN A 110 -9.01 -41.51 -0.23
C GLN A 110 -7.92 -42.22 0.59
N LEU A 111 -6.77 -41.57 0.80
CA LEU A 111 -5.69 -42.09 1.64
C LEU A 111 -6.16 -42.31 3.08
N SER A 112 -6.94 -41.38 3.63
CA SER A 112 -7.47 -41.49 5.00
C SER A 112 -8.44 -42.66 5.14
N TYR A 113 -9.31 -42.88 4.15
CA TYR A 113 -10.16 -44.07 4.07
C TYR A 113 -9.34 -45.37 3.91
N ALA A 114 -8.32 -45.37 3.05
CA ALA A 114 -7.46 -46.54 2.88
C ALA A 114 -6.70 -46.89 4.17
N ASN A 115 -6.24 -45.88 4.91
CA ASN A 115 -5.56 -46.05 6.19
C ASN A 115 -6.51 -46.60 7.27
N SER A 116 -7.76 -46.14 7.33
CA SER A 116 -8.74 -46.66 8.28
C SER A 116 -9.10 -48.13 8.00
N ILE A 117 -9.24 -48.51 6.72
CA ILE A 117 -9.45 -49.90 6.30
C ILE A 117 -8.23 -50.75 6.66
N TRP A 118 -7.01 -50.28 6.38
CA TRP A 118 -5.78 -51.02 6.69
C TRP A 118 -5.61 -51.27 8.19
N ASN A 119 -5.84 -50.25 9.01
CA ASN A 119 -5.74 -50.37 10.47
C ASN A 119 -6.82 -51.29 11.05
N SER A 120 -8.01 -51.31 10.45
CA SER A 120 -9.08 -52.25 10.82
C SER A 120 -8.74 -53.70 10.44
N ALA A 121 -8.10 -53.91 9.28
CA ALA A 121 -7.67 -55.22 8.79
C ALA A 121 -6.39 -55.73 9.46
N ASN A 122 -5.55 -54.86 10.03
CA ASN A 122 -4.28 -55.19 10.68
C ASN A 122 -4.17 -54.59 12.10
N PRO A 123 -4.98 -55.05 13.06
CA PRO A 123 -4.97 -54.53 14.42
C PRO A 123 -3.57 -54.65 15.05
N GLY A 124 -3.05 -53.55 15.60
CA GLY A 124 -1.74 -53.52 16.27
C GLY A 124 -0.51 -53.42 15.35
N LYS A 125 -0.67 -53.34 14.03
CA LYS A 125 0.41 -53.09 13.06
C LYS A 125 0.15 -51.81 12.25
N PRO A 126 0.30 -50.62 12.88
CA PRO A 126 0.00 -49.35 12.21
C PRO A 126 0.92 -49.13 11.00
N ASN A 127 0.35 -48.83 9.82
CA ASN A 127 1.08 -48.40 8.62
C ASN A 127 1.49 -46.92 8.69
N GLN A 128 2.00 -46.50 9.86
CA GLN A 128 2.24 -45.09 10.15
C GLN A 128 3.25 -44.47 9.20
N ASN A 129 4.36 -45.15 8.87
CA ASN A 129 5.44 -44.52 8.12
C ASN A 129 5.06 -44.18 6.67
N SER A 130 4.45 -45.10 5.93
CA SER A 130 4.11 -44.86 4.51
C SER A 130 2.95 -43.88 4.36
N TYR A 131 1.93 -43.98 5.23
CA TYR A 131 0.81 -43.04 5.23
C TYR A 131 1.25 -41.64 5.64
N ASN A 132 2.03 -41.50 6.73
CA ASN A 132 2.52 -40.22 7.19
C ASN A 132 3.41 -39.55 6.13
N ASN A 133 4.25 -40.32 5.43
CA ASN A 133 5.10 -39.79 4.35
C ASN A 133 4.28 -39.27 3.16
N LEU A 134 3.26 -40.00 2.72
CA LEU A 134 2.37 -39.56 1.63
C LEU A 134 1.54 -38.35 2.05
N GLN A 135 1.04 -38.34 3.28
CA GLN A 135 0.32 -37.21 3.84
C GLN A 135 1.21 -35.95 3.88
N HIS A 136 2.46 -36.09 4.32
CA HIS A 136 3.43 -35.01 4.36
C HIS A 136 3.75 -34.49 2.96
N SER A 137 3.93 -35.39 1.98
CA SER A 137 4.21 -35.04 0.59
C SER A 137 3.09 -34.21 -0.02
N ILE A 138 1.84 -34.67 0.11
CA ILE A 138 0.67 -33.95 -0.43
C ILE A 138 0.45 -32.62 0.29
N LYS A 139 0.71 -32.57 1.61
CA LYS A 139 0.63 -31.31 2.36
C LYS A 139 1.66 -30.30 1.88
N ASN A 140 2.91 -30.73 1.66
CA ASN A 140 3.96 -29.87 1.14
C ASN A 140 3.63 -29.37 -0.28
N GLU A 141 3.10 -30.24 -1.14
CA GLU A 141 2.66 -29.87 -2.47
C GLU A 141 1.53 -28.83 -2.43
N ASN A 142 0.52 -29.03 -1.57
CA ASN A 142 -0.55 -28.05 -1.39
C ASN A 142 -0.02 -26.69 -0.91
N ASN A 143 0.94 -26.67 0.04
CA ASN A 143 1.54 -25.42 0.49
C ASN A 143 2.23 -24.67 -0.67
N VAL A 144 2.88 -25.38 -1.60
CA VAL A 144 3.51 -24.77 -2.79
C VAL A 144 2.44 -24.22 -3.74
N LEU A 145 1.35 -24.95 -3.96
CA LEU A 145 0.23 -24.51 -4.80
C LEU A 145 -0.50 -23.30 -4.20
N GLU A 146 -0.72 -23.29 -2.89
CA GLU A 146 -1.33 -22.17 -2.16
C GLU A 146 -0.44 -20.93 -2.24
N ASN A 147 0.88 -21.05 -2.02
CA ASN A 147 1.81 -19.93 -2.19
C ASN A 147 1.81 -19.34 -3.63
N ARG A 148 1.58 -20.17 -4.65
CA ARG A 148 1.43 -19.70 -6.05
C ARG A 148 0.15 -18.90 -6.23
N LEU A 149 -0.97 -19.39 -5.69
CA LEU A 149 -2.25 -18.69 -5.73
C LEU A 149 -2.18 -17.37 -4.94
N ASP A 150 -1.57 -17.37 -3.75
CA ASP A 150 -1.35 -16.16 -2.95
C ASP A 150 -0.52 -15.13 -3.70
N SER A 151 0.53 -15.56 -4.41
CA SER A 151 1.35 -14.65 -5.24
C SER A 151 0.55 -14.02 -6.38
N LEU A 152 -0.43 -14.76 -6.94
CA LEU A 152 -1.32 -14.26 -8.00
C LEU A 152 -2.32 -13.25 -7.42
N ASP A 153 -2.90 -13.54 -6.26
CA ASP A 153 -3.82 -12.62 -5.58
C ASP A 153 -3.10 -11.35 -5.12
N LYS A 154 -1.85 -11.47 -4.65
CA LYS A 154 -1.00 -10.32 -4.31
C LYS A 154 -0.63 -9.50 -5.55
N PHE A 155 -0.34 -10.14 -6.68
CA PHE A 155 -0.13 -9.43 -7.94
C PHE A 155 -1.38 -8.67 -8.39
N ASP A 156 -2.55 -9.33 -8.38
CA ASP A 156 -3.81 -8.74 -8.81
C ASP A 156 -4.19 -7.54 -7.92
N SER A 157 -4.18 -7.73 -6.60
CA SER A 157 -4.44 -6.64 -5.64
C SER A 157 -3.46 -5.46 -5.78
N THR A 158 -2.19 -5.73 -6.09
CA THR A 158 -1.17 -4.67 -6.31
C THR A 158 -1.38 -3.93 -7.62
N THR A 159 -1.93 -4.60 -8.65
CA THR A 159 -2.04 -4.07 -10.02
C THR A 159 -3.43 -3.56 -10.40
N LYS A 160 -4.48 -3.94 -9.65
CA LYS A 160 -5.90 -3.68 -9.95
C LYS A 160 -6.25 -2.23 -10.24
N SER A 161 -5.68 -1.29 -9.50
CA SER A 161 -5.98 0.15 -9.58
C SER A 161 -4.84 0.98 -10.17
N VAL A 162 -3.82 0.33 -10.74
CA VAL A 162 -2.60 1.03 -11.17
C VAL A 162 -2.83 2.03 -12.30
N TYR A 163 -3.91 1.85 -13.07
CA TYR A 163 -4.29 2.74 -14.16
C TYR A 163 -5.52 3.62 -13.85
N ASP A 164 -6.14 3.53 -12.67
CA ASP A 164 -7.40 4.24 -12.37
C ASP A 164 -7.25 5.77 -12.53
N ASP A 165 -6.17 6.33 -11.97
CA ASP A 165 -5.87 7.77 -12.10
C ASP A 165 -5.60 8.18 -13.55
N LEU A 166 -4.90 7.33 -14.30
CA LEU A 166 -4.63 7.54 -15.71
C LEU A 166 -5.93 7.56 -16.52
N GLU A 167 -6.81 6.58 -16.31
CA GLU A 167 -8.09 6.46 -17.00
C GLU A 167 -8.99 7.67 -16.70
N HIS A 168 -9.06 8.09 -15.44
CA HIS A 168 -9.81 9.27 -15.04
C HIS A 168 -9.25 10.54 -15.70
N THR A 169 -7.92 10.74 -15.69
CA THR A 169 -7.27 11.90 -16.33
C THR A 169 -7.47 11.89 -17.85
N LEU A 170 -7.32 10.74 -18.51
CA LEU A 170 -7.57 10.58 -19.95
C LEU A 170 -9.02 10.88 -20.34
N SER A 171 -9.99 10.46 -19.53
CA SER A 171 -11.41 10.76 -19.74
C SER A 171 -11.66 12.27 -19.69
N ASN A 172 -11.15 12.94 -18.66
CA ASN A 172 -11.26 14.40 -18.52
C ASN A 172 -10.58 15.14 -19.69
N LEU A 173 -9.39 14.69 -20.09
CA LEU A 173 -8.65 15.25 -21.22
C LEU A 173 -9.41 15.09 -22.54
N THR A 174 -9.92 13.88 -22.81
CA THR A 174 -10.72 13.59 -24.01
C THR A 174 -11.96 14.48 -24.06
N HIS A 175 -12.61 14.67 -22.92
CA HIS A 175 -13.75 15.57 -22.80
C HIS A 175 -13.39 17.01 -23.20
N LEU A 176 -12.31 17.57 -22.65
CA LEU A 176 -11.87 18.93 -22.99
C LEU A 176 -11.42 19.07 -24.44
N ILE A 177 -10.66 18.11 -24.98
CA ILE A 177 -10.24 18.11 -26.39
C ILE A 177 -11.44 18.16 -27.33
N SER A 178 -12.51 17.41 -27.02
CA SER A 178 -13.74 17.42 -27.82
C SER A 178 -14.44 18.79 -27.86
N GLN A 179 -14.20 19.63 -26.85
CA GLN A 179 -14.76 20.98 -26.77
C GLN A 179 -13.91 21.99 -27.55
N VAL A 180 -12.58 21.90 -27.46
CA VAL A 180 -11.68 22.87 -28.10
C VAL A 180 -11.36 22.57 -29.58
N SER A 181 -11.46 21.31 -30.00
CA SER A 181 -11.21 20.89 -31.40
C SER A 181 -12.25 21.39 -32.39
N ASN A 182 -13.42 21.84 -31.92
CA ASN A 182 -14.45 22.41 -32.77
C ASN A 182 -14.32 23.95 -32.77
N SER A 183 -13.88 24.52 -33.89
CA SER A 183 -13.69 25.97 -34.04
C SER A 183 -14.95 26.79 -33.75
N SER A 184 -16.15 26.26 -34.04
CA SER A 184 -17.41 26.95 -33.72
C SER A 184 -17.68 27.09 -32.22
N LYS A 185 -16.99 26.30 -31.38
CA LYS A 185 -17.08 26.38 -29.92
C LYS A 185 -16.07 27.34 -29.31
N THR A 186 -14.98 27.65 -30.02
CA THR A 186 -13.84 28.44 -29.53
C THR A 186 -13.69 29.80 -30.22
N TYR A 187 -14.41 30.03 -31.33
CA TYR A 187 -14.38 31.28 -32.09
C TYR A 187 -15.78 31.74 -32.48
N ASP A 188 -16.10 33.00 -32.18
CA ASP A 188 -17.35 33.65 -32.59
C ASP A 188 -17.10 34.52 -33.83
N SER A 189 -17.47 33.98 -34.99
CA SER A 189 -17.33 34.68 -36.27
C SER A 189 -18.07 36.02 -36.38
N LYS A 190 -19.09 36.28 -35.54
CA LYS A 190 -19.84 37.54 -35.59
C LYS A 190 -19.12 38.66 -34.86
N THR A 191 -18.45 38.34 -33.76
CA THR A 191 -17.71 39.30 -32.94
C THR A 191 -16.23 39.35 -33.32
N GLY A 192 -15.72 38.32 -34.00
CA GLY A 192 -14.30 38.15 -34.30
C GLY A 192 -13.47 37.78 -33.06
N LEU A 193 -14.12 37.35 -31.97
CA LEU A 193 -13.50 37.06 -30.69
C LEU A 193 -13.41 35.56 -30.43
N PHE A 194 -12.42 35.17 -29.63
CA PHE A 194 -12.36 33.84 -29.07
C PHE A 194 -13.34 33.71 -27.90
N ILE A 195 -13.87 32.50 -27.68
CA ILE A 195 -14.87 32.25 -26.63
C ILE A 195 -14.54 30.98 -25.84
N THR A 196 -14.80 31.02 -24.54
CA THR A 196 -14.62 29.89 -23.61
C THR A 196 -15.95 29.41 -23.01
N LYS A 197 -17.06 30.10 -23.27
CA LYS A 197 -18.39 29.81 -22.69
C LYS A 197 -18.94 28.40 -22.99
N ASN A 198 -18.43 27.75 -24.04
CA ASN A 198 -18.82 26.40 -24.45
C ASN A 198 -17.82 25.33 -23.98
N ILE A 199 -16.86 25.72 -23.14
CA ILE A 199 -15.84 24.86 -22.53
C ILE A 199 -16.21 24.67 -21.07
N ASP A 200 -16.02 23.47 -20.53
CA ASP A 200 -16.22 23.19 -19.11
C ASP A 200 -15.11 23.85 -18.27
N MET A 201 -15.28 25.13 -17.98
CA MET A 201 -14.32 25.90 -17.20
C MET A 201 -14.20 25.42 -15.75
N LYS A 202 -15.19 24.68 -15.21
CA LYS A 202 -15.06 24.07 -13.88
C LYS A 202 -14.03 22.95 -13.91
N LEU A 203 -14.10 22.09 -14.93
CA LEU A 203 -13.11 21.04 -15.14
C LEU A 203 -11.72 21.61 -15.45
N VAL A 204 -11.63 22.63 -16.30
CA VAL A 204 -10.35 23.35 -16.57
C VAL A 204 -9.73 23.84 -15.27
N ASN A 205 -10.51 24.53 -14.42
CA ASN A 205 -9.99 25.03 -13.15
C ASN A 205 -9.58 23.91 -12.18
N LYS A 206 -10.30 22.78 -12.16
CA LYS A 206 -9.94 21.61 -11.36
C LYS A 206 -8.58 21.03 -11.80
N LEU A 207 -8.41 20.76 -13.09
CA LEU A 207 -7.17 20.18 -13.63
C LEU A 207 -5.99 21.13 -13.50
N ASN A 208 -6.19 22.43 -13.75
CA ASN A 208 -5.17 23.44 -13.54
C ASN A 208 -4.73 23.53 -12.07
N LYS A 209 -5.63 23.25 -11.11
CA LYS A 209 -5.29 23.14 -9.69
C LYS A 209 -4.50 21.86 -9.39
N GLU A 210 -4.94 20.71 -9.90
CA GLU A 210 -4.26 19.42 -9.69
C GLU A 210 -2.81 19.45 -10.25
N TYR A 211 -2.61 19.99 -11.45
CA TYR A 211 -1.26 20.26 -11.97
C TYR A 211 -0.57 21.36 -11.17
N GLY A 212 -1.29 22.43 -10.87
CA GLY A 212 -0.80 23.59 -10.14
C GLY A 212 -0.15 23.19 -8.82
N ASP A 213 -0.77 22.29 -8.06
CA ASP A 213 -0.30 21.81 -6.76
C ASP A 213 1.02 21.01 -6.85
N THR A 214 1.33 20.39 -8.01
CA THR A 214 2.58 19.64 -8.24
C THR A 214 3.63 20.45 -9.04
N SER A 215 3.27 21.63 -9.54
CA SER A 215 4.19 22.57 -10.21
C SER A 215 5.17 23.24 -9.24
N GLU A 216 6.22 23.90 -9.75
CA GLU A 216 7.15 24.68 -8.91
C GLU A 216 6.38 25.69 -8.03
N SER A 217 5.37 26.37 -8.56
CA SER A 217 4.59 27.35 -7.79
C SER A 217 3.68 26.70 -6.74
N GLY A 218 3.12 25.52 -7.04
CA GLY A 218 2.33 24.73 -6.10
C GLY A 218 3.16 24.22 -4.94
N ILE A 219 4.32 23.63 -5.24
CA ILE A 219 5.28 23.17 -4.23
C ILE A 219 5.71 24.35 -3.35
N MET A 220 6.00 25.52 -3.94
CA MET A 220 6.30 26.74 -3.16
C MET A 220 5.15 27.14 -2.24
N LYS A 221 3.91 27.14 -2.74
CA LYS A 221 2.72 27.53 -1.96
C LYS A 221 2.49 26.55 -0.81
N TRP A 222 2.57 25.25 -1.08
CA TRP A 222 2.41 24.21 -0.06
C TRP A 222 3.50 24.30 1.01
N LEU A 223 4.77 24.43 0.62
CA LEU A 223 5.89 24.59 1.55
C LEU A 223 5.71 25.85 2.42
N SER A 224 5.21 26.95 1.85
CA SER A 224 4.99 28.20 2.59
C SER A 224 3.88 28.09 3.65
N SER A 225 2.89 27.21 3.46
CA SER A 225 1.80 27.04 4.40
C SER A 225 2.01 25.91 5.41
N HIS A 226 2.92 24.97 5.14
CA HIS A 226 3.15 23.78 5.97
C HIS A 226 4.55 23.72 6.59
N THR A 227 5.41 24.70 6.31
CA THR A 227 6.76 24.77 6.89
C THR A 227 7.09 26.20 7.31
N ASN A 228 8.00 26.34 8.27
CA ASN A 228 8.51 27.64 8.72
C ASN A 228 9.81 28.05 7.98
N LEU A 229 10.00 27.56 6.75
CA LEU A 229 11.22 27.80 5.99
C LEU A 229 11.28 29.23 5.42
N PRO A 230 12.49 29.83 5.31
CA PRO A 230 12.65 31.10 4.62
C PRO A 230 12.18 31.01 3.16
N ALA A 231 11.57 32.08 2.65
CA ALA A 231 11.05 32.13 1.28
C ALA A 231 12.10 31.81 0.19
N SER A 232 13.36 32.19 0.42
CA SER A 232 14.49 31.86 -0.47
C SER A 232 14.78 30.34 -0.50
N THR A 233 14.74 29.68 0.66
CA THR A 233 14.89 28.22 0.79
C THR A 233 13.71 27.49 0.14
N ILE A 234 12.47 27.96 0.37
CA ILE A 234 11.27 27.41 -0.27
C ILE A 234 11.39 27.45 -1.79
N LYS A 235 11.81 28.59 -2.34
CA LYS A 235 12.01 28.75 -3.79
C LYS A 235 13.07 27.78 -4.33
N ASN A 236 14.20 27.64 -3.64
CA ASN A 236 15.26 26.73 -4.04
C ASN A 236 14.81 25.27 -4.01
N ILE A 237 14.12 24.85 -2.95
CA ILE A 237 13.61 23.49 -2.78
C ILE A 237 12.56 23.18 -3.86
N ALA A 238 11.59 24.07 -4.09
CA ALA A 238 10.54 23.83 -5.08
C ALA A 238 11.09 23.74 -6.51
N LYS A 239 11.97 24.67 -6.89
CA LYS A 239 12.66 24.63 -8.18
C LYS A 239 13.51 23.38 -8.33
N GLY A 240 14.23 23.01 -7.27
CA GLY A 240 15.05 21.81 -7.24
C GLY A 240 14.21 20.56 -7.38
N LEU A 241 13.16 20.39 -6.58
CA LEU A 241 12.27 19.23 -6.63
C LEU A 241 11.68 19.02 -8.03
N ARG A 242 11.30 20.09 -8.73
CA ARG A 242 10.75 19.96 -10.08
C ARG A 242 11.81 19.72 -11.16
N LYS A 243 12.94 20.45 -11.13
CA LYS A 243 13.94 20.44 -12.23
C LYS A 243 15.07 19.44 -12.04
N ASN A 244 15.56 19.28 -10.82
CA ASN A 244 16.62 18.34 -10.47
C ASN A 244 16.50 17.94 -8.99
N PRO A 245 15.58 17.04 -8.65
CA PRO A 245 15.25 16.74 -7.25
C PRO A 245 16.44 16.15 -6.47
N ALA A 246 17.40 15.51 -7.14
CA ALA A 246 18.64 15.04 -6.51
C ALA A 246 19.48 16.18 -5.91
N ASN A 247 19.51 17.36 -6.54
CA ASN A 247 20.35 18.49 -6.11
C ASN A 247 19.91 19.11 -4.76
N VAL A 248 18.61 19.10 -4.47
CA VAL A 248 18.06 19.67 -3.23
C VAL A 248 17.91 18.65 -2.11
N MET A 249 18.08 17.36 -2.43
CA MET A 249 17.83 16.28 -1.49
C MET A 249 18.70 16.35 -0.24
N LYS A 250 19.95 16.81 -0.37
CA LYS A 250 20.83 17.01 0.80
C LYS A 250 20.29 18.07 1.76
N GLU A 251 19.73 19.15 1.24
CA GLU A 251 19.12 20.22 2.05
C GLU A 251 17.86 19.69 2.74
N ILE A 252 17.03 18.95 2.02
CA ILE A 252 15.81 18.35 2.54
C ILE A 252 16.11 17.33 3.65
N LEU A 253 17.00 16.36 3.39
CA LEU A 253 17.29 15.26 4.33
C LEU A 253 17.98 15.70 5.62
N ASN A 254 18.54 16.91 5.65
CA ASN A 254 19.10 17.50 6.88
C ASN A 254 18.04 18.16 7.76
N ASN A 255 16.80 18.30 7.28
CA ASN A 255 15.68 18.89 8.01
C ASN A 255 14.60 17.83 8.26
N GLU A 256 14.64 17.23 9.45
CA GLU A 256 13.75 16.11 9.82
C GLU A 256 12.26 16.49 9.73
N GLU A 257 11.89 17.70 10.14
CA GLU A 257 10.49 18.18 10.08
C GLU A 257 10.02 18.35 8.64
N LEU A 258 10.91 18.83 7.75
CA LEU A 258 10.60 18.90 6.32
C LEU A 258 10.47 17.50 5.71
N VAL A 259 11.33 16.54 6.10
CA VAL A 259 11.21 15.14 5.64
C VAL A 259 9.89 14.54 6.10
N LYS A 260 9.46 14.77 7.35
CA LYS A 260 8.13 14.32 7.83
C LYS A 260 7.01 14.93 6.99
N ALA A 261 7.01 16.25 6.84
CA ALA A 261 5.98 16.94 6.07
C ALA A 261 5.91 16.40 4.63
N LEU A 262 7.05 16.15 3.99
CA LEU A 262 7.13 15.61 2.63
C LEU A 262 6.76 14.12 2.52
N LEU A 263 6.79 13.35 3.60
CA LEU A 263 6.44 11.92 3.60
C LEU A 263 5.00 11.66 4.02
N PHE A 264 4.44 12.50 4.89
CA PHE A 264 3.17 12.22 5.57
C PHE A 264 2.08 13.27 5.31
N ASP A 265 2.45 14.54 5.12
CA ASP A 265 1.48 15.65 5.01
C ASP A 265 1.33 16.17 3.57
N ALA A 266 2.34 15.96 2.74
CA ALA A 266 2.35 16.43 1.36
C ALA A 266 1.31 15.70 0.51
N PRO A 267 0.70 16.36 -0.49
CA PRO A 267 -0.06 15.68 -1.52
C PRO A 267 0.79 14.60 -2.21
N GLU A 268 0.18 13.47 -2.55
CA GLU A 268 0.87 12.29 -3.11
C GLU A 268 1.79 12.63 -4.30
N GLY A 269 1.38 13.55 -5.17
CA GLY A 269 2.23 14.01 -6.28
C GLY A 269 3.55 14.65 -5.82
N ILE A 270 3.54 15.44 -4.75
CA ILE A 270 4.75 16.03 -4.15
C ILE A 270 5.59 14.93 -3.47
N GLN A 271 4.94 14.00 -2.78
CA GLN A 271 5.61 12.86 -2.13
C GLN A 271 6.39 12.01 -3.17
N ILE A 272 5.77 11.70 -4.31
CA ILE A 272 6.40 10.94 -5.41
C ILE A 272 7.59 11.69 -6.01
N ILE A 273 7.47 13.01 -6.25
CA ILE A 273 8.58 13.84 -6.75
C ILE A 273 9.77 13.79 -5.78
N PHE A 274 9.50 13.91 -4.48
CA PHE A 274 10.51 13.79 -3.44
C PHE A 274 11.19 12.41 -3.45
N LEU A 275 10.42 11.32 -3.48
CA LEU A 275 10.96 9.94 -3.50
C LEU A 275 11.79 9.65 -4.75
N LYS A 276 11.35 10.12 -5.92
CA LYS A 276 12.13 10.04 -7.17
C LYS A 276 13.49 10.72 -7.02
N GLY A 277 13.50 11.90 -6.41
CA GLY A 277 14.72 12.61 -6.05
C GLY A 277 15.65 11.82 -5.15
N PHE A 278 15.08 11.26 -4.08
CA PHE A 278 15.82 10.47 -3.10
C PHE A 278 16.48 9.26 -3.74
N CYS A 279 15.73 8.50 -4.53
CA CYS A 279 16.23 7.29 -5.18
C CYS A 279 17.22 7.58 -6.32
N SER A 280 17.21 8.79 -6.89
CA SER A 280 18.16 9.21 -7.94
C SER A 280 19.56 9.52 -7.41
N LEU A 281 19.77 9.61 -6.10
CA LEU A 281 21.07 9.95 -5.52
C LEU A 281 22.13 8.86 -5.74
N GLU A 282 23.31 9.23 -6.22
CA GLU A 282 24.41 8.28 -6.48
C GLU A 282 25.27 7.99 -5.25
N TYR A 283 25.31 8.90 -4.27
CA TYR A 283 26.15 8.81 -3.06
C TYR A 283 25.32 8.69 -1.78
N LEU A 284 24.48 7.64 -1.71
CA LEU A 284 23.59 7.40 -0.58
C LEU A 284 24.37 7.18 0.73
N ASP A 285 25.59 6.64 0.65
CA ASP A 285 26.50 6.41 1.77
C ASP A 285 26.89 7.68 2.55
N LYS A 286 26.82 8.85 1.91
CA LYS A 286 27.17 10.16 2.48
C LYS A 286 25.97 10.97 3.00
N LEU A 287 24.77 10.40 2.95
CA LEU A 287 23.57 11.09 3.40
C LEU A 287 23.45 11.18 4.94
N PRO A 288 22.76 12.21 5.45
CA PRO A 288 22.45 12.30 6.87
C PRO A 288 21.63 11.09 7.30
N GLY A 289 22.14 10.35 8.28
CA GLY A 289 21.59 9.05 8.68
C GLY A 289 20.12 9.13 9.14
N LYS A 290 19.71 10.20 9.83
CA LYS A 290 18.36 10.32 10.37
C LYS A 290 17.29 10.56 9.29
N GLY A 291 17.43 11.59 8.46
CA GLY A 291 16.47 11.88 7.38
C GLY A 291 16.37 10.73 6.39
N ALA A 292 17.50 10.13 5.99
CA ALA A 292 17.48 8.96 5.10
C ALA A 292 16.85 7.73 5.76
N ASN A 293 17.10 7.51 7.06
CA ASN A 293 16.45 6.44 7.82
C ASN A 293 14.93 6.64 7.90
N MET A 294 14.44 7.88 8.02
CA MET A 294 13.01 8.16 7.99
C MET A 294 12.38 7.83 6.64
N VAL A 295 13.03 8.24 5.54
CA VAL A 295 12.55 7.93 4.19
C VAL A 295 12.47 6.42 3.99
N ILE A 296 13.55 5.69 4.24
CA ILE A 296 13.62 4.24 3.97
C ILE A 296 12.63 3.42 4.79
N ASN A 297 12.34 3.87 6.01
CA ASN A 297 11.40 3.18 6.89
C ASN A 297 9.94 3.57 6.65
N SER A 298 9.67 4.52 5.75
CA SER A 298 8.30 4.96 5.46
C SER A 298 7.57 3.97 4.54
N LYS A 299 6.27 3.75 4.83
CA LYS A 299 5.37 2.91 4.00
C LYS A 299 5.37 3.37 2.53
N ILE A 300 5.36 4.70 2.31
CA ILE A 300 5.33 5.26 0.96
C ILE A 300 6.62 5.04 0.17
N PHE A 301 7.79 5.12 0.81
CA PHE A 301 9.05 4.76 0.16
C PHE A 301 9.06 3.29 -0.25
N ILE A 302 8.53 2.40 0.59
CA ILE A 302 8.52 0.98 0.28
C ILE A 302 7.53 0.66 -0.83
N ASN A 303 6.36 1.29 -0.84
CA ASN A 303 5.44 1.21 -1.96
C ASN A 303 6.09 1.73 -3.26
N TYR A 304 6.88 2.80 -3.16
CA TYR A 304 7.66 3.32 -4.27
C TYR A 304 8.77 2.34 -4.72
N ALA A 305 9.49 1.71 -3.80
CA ALA A 305 10.52 0.72 -4.14
C ALA A 305 9.93 -0.56 -4.74
N VAL A 306 8.77 -1.01 -4.23
CA VAL A 306 7.98 -2.09 -4.81
C VAL A 306 7.51 -1.73 -6.22
N SER A 307 7.27 -0.45 -6.52
CA SER A 307 6.94 0.01 -7.88
C SER A 307 8.15 0.24 -8.79
N HIS A 308 9.38 0.14 -8.28
CA HIS A 308 10.64 0.46 -8.99
C HIS A 308 11.78 -0.54 -8.65
N PRO A 309 11.69 -1.80 -9.09
CA PRO A 309 12.57 -2.90 -8.69
C PRO A 309 13.96 -2.75 -9.31
N GLU A 310 14.10 -1.98 -10.39
CA GLU A 310 15.38 -1.61 -10.98
C GLU A 310 16.27 -0.85 -9.98
N LEU A 311 15.65 -0.26 -8.96
CA LEU A 311 16.34 0.43 -7.87
C LEU A 311 16.64 -0.52 -6.69
N ALA A 312 16.07 -1.72 -6.64
CA ALA A 312 16.09 -2.59 -5.46
C ALA A 312 17.50 -2.96 -5.01
N ASP A 313 18.40 -3.33 -5.93
CA ASP A 313 19.79 -3.65 -5.58
C ASP A 313 20.53 -2.46 -4.96
N LYS A 314 20.37 -1.28 -5.58
CA LYS A 314 20.98 -0.02 -5.10
C LYS A 314 20.43 0.36 -3.71
N LEU A 315 19.11 0.29 -3.54
CA LEU A 315 18.44 0.63 -2.29
C LEU A 315 18.75 -0.40 -1.20
N LEU A 316 18.88 -1.68 -1.55
CA LEU A 316 19.29 -2.73 -0.62
C LEU A 316 20.71 -2.51 -0.11
N ASP A 317 21.67 -2.24 -1.01
CA ASP A 317 23.06 -1.95 -0.62
C ASP A 317 23.12 -0.74 0.32
N PHE A 318 22.32 0.29 0.03
CA PHE A 318 22.22 1.44 0.91
C PHE A 318 21.58 1.11 2.27
N THR A 319 20.52 0.31 2.28
CA THR A 319 19.85 -0.11 3.51
C THR A 319 20.80 -0.96 4.38
N ILE A 320 21.63 -1.82 3.77
CA ILE A 320 22.70 -2.56 4.46
C ILE A 320 23.73 -1.60 5.08
N LEU A 321 24.08 -0.51 4.38
CA LEU A 321 24.97 0.52 4.93
C LEU A 321 24.34 1.26 6.12
N LEU A 322 23.04 1.58 6.07
CA LEU A 322 22.33 2.18 7.20
C LEU A 322 22.28 1.23 8.39
N GLN A 323 22.01 -0.06 8.16
CA GLN A 323 22.07 -1.08 9.21
C GLN A 323 23.44 -1.15 9.88
N LYS A 324 24.53 -1.12 9.09
CA LYS A 324 25.91 -1.09 9.61
C LYS A 324 26.21 0.17 10.43
N LYS A 325 25.50 1.27 10.17
CA LYS A 325 25.56 2.52 10.96
C LYS A 325 24.67 2.51 12.20
N GLY A 326 23.97 1.40 12.48
CA GLY A 326 23.12 1.23 13.66
C GLY A 326 21.67 1.69 13.47
N CYS A 327 21.24 1.97 12.23
CA CYS A 327 19.84 2.30 11.95
C CYS A 327 18.96 1.05 12.01
N SER A 328 17.75 1.18 12.56
CA SER A 328 16.73 0.13 12.52
C SER A 328 16.06 0.14 11.15
N VAL A 329 16.42 -0.83 10.30
CA VAL A 329 15.99 -0.93 8.90
C VAL A 329 15.62 -2.37 8.52
N LEU A 330 15.19 -3.18 9.50
CA LEU A 330 14.99 -4.61 9.30
C LEU A 330 13.84 -4.90 8.32
N ALA A 331 12.71 -4.20 8.47
CA ALA A 331 11.59 -4.33 7.57
C ALA A 331 11.95 -3.99 6.11
N PRO A 332 12.54 -2.80 5.83
CA PRO A 332 12.93 -2.46 4.46
C PRO A 332 14.04 -3.36 3.90
N LEU A 333 14.96 -3.88 4.73
CA LEU A 333 15.97 -4.86 4.29
C LEU A 333 15.34 -6.13 3.72
N LYS A 334 14.38 -6.72 4.44
CA LYS A 334 13.69 -7.92 3.96
C LYS A 334 12.96 -7.62 2.66
N THR A 335 12.15 -6.56 2.62
CA THR A 335 11.35 -6.22 1.43
C THR A 335 12.24 -5.97 0.21
N LEU A 336 13.30 -5.16 0.35
CA LEU A 336 14.23 -4.88 -0.74
C LEU A 336 15.04 -6.13 -1.16
N SER A 337 15.40 -7.01 -0.20
CA SER A 337 16.05 -8.28 -0.50
C SER A 337 15.14 -9.24 -1.27
N ASP A 338 13.85 -9.23 -0.99
CA ASP A 338 12.86 -10.05 -1.70
C ASP A 338 12.66 -9.51 -3.12
N ILE A 339 12.53 -8.18 -3.29
CA ILE A 339 12.43 -7.53 -4.61
C ILE A 339 13.70 -7.80 -5.45
N ALA A 340 14.89 -7.73 -4.84
CA ALA A 340 16.16 -8.01 -5.50
C ALA A 340 16.41 -9.51 -5.78
N GLY A 341 15.48 -10.41 -5.44
CA GLY A 341 15.62 -11.85 -5.63
C GLY A 341 16.71 -12.49 -4.75
N LYS A 342 17.18 -11.78 -3.73
CA LYS A 342 18.21 -12.26 -2.79
C LYS A 342 17.62 -13.07 -1.64
N GLY A 343 16.33 -12.87 -1.35
CA GLY A 343 15.49 -13.69 -0.48
C GLY A 343 16.00 -13.91 0.95
N THR A 344 15.21 -13.54 1.95
CA THR A 344 15.57 -13.90 3.34
C THR A 344 15.03 -15.29 3.68
N LYS A 345 15.87 -16.17 4.24
CA LYS A 345 15.41 -17.51 4.67
C LYS A 345 14.29 -17.38 5.70
N ALA A 346 13.21 -18.15 5.54
CA ALA A 346 12.05 -18.15 6.43
C ALA A 346 12.41 -18.37 7.92
N GLU A 347 13.39 -19.24 8.19
CA GLU A 347 13.90 -19.49 9.54
C GLU A 347 14.53 -18.24 10.18
N THR A 348 15.21 -17.40 9.37
CA THR A 348 15.80 -16.14 9.84
C THR A 348 14.72 -15.11 10.16
N ILE A 349 13.70 -15.00 9.31
CA ILE A 349 12.54 -14.12 9.54
C ILE A 349 11.83 -14.54 10.83
N LEU A 350 11.53 -15.83 11.01
CA LEU A 350 10.87 -16.34 12.21
C LEU A 350 11.69 -16.06 13.48
N LYS A 351 13.02 -16.18 13.41
CA LYS A 351 13.90 -15.87 14.54
C LYS A 351 13.84 -14.38 14.89
N TRP A 352 13.97 -13.49 13.91
CA TRP A 352 13.86 -12.05 14.13
C TRP A 352 12.50 -11.68 14.70
N SER A 353 11.42 -12.19 14.11
CA SER A 353 10.06 -11.97 14.61
C SER A 353 9.92 -12.41 16.05
N LEU A 354 10.39 -13.61 16.40
CA LEU A 354 10.32 -14.12 17.77
C LEU A 354 11.09 -13.25 18.78
N GLU A 355 12.22 -12.69 18.37
CA GLU A 355 13.00 -11.75 19.19
C GLU A 355 12.25 -10.42 19.35
N MET A 356 11.69 -9.87 18.27
CA MET A 356 11.04 -8.55 18.26
C MET A 356 9.66 -8.55 18.92
N THR A 357 8.86 -9.61 18.76
CA THR A 357 7.58 -9.76 19.47
C THR A 357 7.79 -9.72 20.99
N LYS A 358 8.96 -10.13 21.49
CA LYS A 358 9.30 -10.05 22.93
C LYS A 358 9.77 -8.67 23.38
N THR A 359 10.10 -7.79 22.43
CA THR A 359 10.55 -6.42 22.69
C THR A 359 9.43 -5.37 22.62
N GLY A 360 8.25 -5.69 22.07
CA GLY A 360 7.10 -4.78 22.09
C GLY A 360 6.73 -4.41 23.52
N GLU A 361 6.97 -3.16 23.92
CA GLU A 361 6.89 -2.70 25.30
C GLU A 361 5.45 -2.78 25.83
N LYS A 362 4.48 -2.36 25.03
CA LYS A 362 3.06 -2.32 25.43
C LYS A 362 2.45 -3.71 25.62
N PHE A 363 2.86 -4.69 24.81
CA PHE A 363 2.25 -6.02 24.77
C PHE A 363 3.15 -7.15 25.31
N LYS A 364 4.33 -6.84 25.85
CA LYS A 364 5.27 -7.83 26.40
C LYS A 364 4.62 -8.77 27.42
N ASN A 365 3.74 -8.24 28.26
CA ASN A 365 3.04 -9.03 29.27
C ASN A 365 1.95 -9.92 28.65
N ALA A 366 1.23 -9.44 27.64
CA ALA A 366 0.29 -10.25 26.87
C ALA A 366 1.01 -11.43 26.21
N VAL A 367 2.13 -11.17 25.51
CA VAL A 367 2.95 -12.18 24.84
C VAL A 367 3.45 -13.25 25.82
N LYS A 368 3.89 -12.86 27.03
CA LYS A 368 4.30 -13.81 28.08
C LYS A 368 3.16 -14.69 28.56
N THR A 369 1.96 -14.14 28.74
CA THR A 369 0.79 -14.88 29.20
C THR A 369 0.31 -15.83 28.11
N ILE A 370 0.24 -15.35 26.87
CA ILE A 370 -0.14 -16.11 25.68
C ILE A 370 0.83 -17.26 25.44
N GLY A 371 2.15 -17.02 25.50
CA GLY A 371 3.16 -18.08 25.34
C GLY A 371 3.11 -19.22 26.37
N LYS A 372 2.32 -19.10 27.45
CA LYS A 372 2.07 -20.19 28.41
C LYS A 372 0.88 -21.07 28.01
N VAL A 373 -0.05 -20.53 27.24
CA VAL A 373 -1.32 -21.18 26.87
C VAL A 373 -1.28 -21.67 25.43
N VAL A 374 -0.46 -21.03 24.58
CA VAL A 374 -0.45 -21.27 23.13
C VAL A 374 0.95 -21.23 22.49
N ASN A 375 1.04 -21.58 21.20
CA ASN A 375 2.29 -21.67 20.45
C ASN A 375 2.81 -20.29 20.00
N LEU A 376 3.89 -19.83 20.64
CA LEU A 376 4.56 -18.57 20.35
C LEU A 376 5.14 -18.48 18.93
N ALA A 377 5.39 -19.61 18.26
CA ALA A 377 5.85 -19.63 16.87
C ALA A 377 4.77 -19.15 15.90
N VAL A 378 3.49 -19.41 16.19
CA VAL A 378 2.37 -18.93 15.36
C VAL A 378 2.21 -17.42 15.53
N VAL A 379 2.33 -16.91 16.76
CA VAL A 379 2.36 -15.46 17.02
C VAL A 379 3.54 -14.79 16.32
N ALA A 380 4.74 -15.40 16.34
CA ALA A 380 5.90 -14.88 15.62
C ALA A 380 5.70 -14.88 14.09
N ASN A 381 4.97 -15.85 13.55
CA ASN A 381 4.61 -15.88 12.13
C ASN A 381 3.62 -14.75 11.78
N ASN A 382 2.60 -14.54 12.60
CA ASN A 382 1.66 -13.43 12.41
C ASN A 382 2.35 -12.07 12.60
N PHE A 383 3.28 -11.97 13.56
CA PHE A 383 4.15 -10.79 13.68
C PHE A 383 4.97 -10.57 12.42
N ALA A 384 5.52 -11.63 11.82
CA ALA A 384 6.28 -11.51 10.59
C ALA A 384 5.42 -10.93 9.47
N HIS A 385 4.18 -11.41 9.33
CA HIS A 385 3.23 -10.86 8.38
C HIS A 385 2.97 -9.37 8.65
N GLU A 386 2.68 -8.98 9.89
CA GLU A 386 2.35 -7.59 10.23
C GLU A 386 3.53 -6.62 10.14
N TYR A 387 4.69 -7.02 10.62
CA TYR A 387 5.87 -6.15 10.69
C TYR A 387 6.54 -5.98 9.33
N PHE A 388 6.56 -7.03 8.50
CA PHE A 388 7.30 -7.04 7.25
C PHE A 388 6.46 -6.79 6.00
N ASP A 389 5.14 -6.99 6.03
CA ASP A 389 4.30 -6.74 4.86
C ASP A 389 3.99 -5.24 4.72
N PRO A 390 4.44 -4.56 3.64
CA PRO A 390 4.19 -3.13 3.47
C PRO A 390 2.72 -2.75 3.32
N THR A 391 1.82 -3.71 3.07
CA THR A 391 0.39 -3.46 3.07
C THR A 391 -0.19 -3.35 4.48
N SER A 392 0.48 -3.89 5.50
CA SER A 392 0.01 -3.84 6.88
C SER A 392 0.05 -2.41 7.43
N GLU A 393 -0.93 -2.09 8.29
CA GLU A 393 -0.95 -0.89 9.12
C GLU A 393 0.11 -0.91 10.22
N ALA A 394 0.67 -2.08 10.53
CA ALA A 394 1.73 -2.28 11.51
C ALA A 394 3.13 -2.34 10.89
N TYR A 395 3.27 -2.07 9.59
CA TYR A 395 4.53 -2.15 8.89
C TYR A 395 5.64 -1.40 9.63
N ASN A 396 6.72 -2.11 9.95
CA ASN A 396 7.90 -1.58 10.62
C ASN A 396 7.67 -0.96 12.03
N ASP A 397 6.50 -1.21 12.64
CA ASP A 397 6.19 -0.82 14.02
C ASP A 397 6.14 -2.07 14.90
N VAL A 398 7.08 -2.19 15.84
CA VAL A 398 7.21 -3.38 16.69
C VAL A 398 6.00 -3.55 17.62
N ASP A 399 5.50 -2.48 18.21
CA ASP A 399 4.39 -2.55 19.15
C ASP A 399 3.08 -2.83 18.43
N LYS A 400 2.84 -2.11 17.32
CA LYS A 400 1.64 -2.30 16.49
C LYS A 400 1.64 -3.68 15.82
N ALA A 401 2.80 -4.19 15.37
CA ALA A 401 2.90 -5.53 14.80
C ALA A 401 2.75 -6.62 15.86
N THR A 402 3.22 -6.38 17.09
CA THR A 402 2.96 -7.29 18.21
C THR A 402 1.47 -7.35 18.51
N PHE A 403 0.78 -6.21 18.57
CA PHE A 403 -0.66 -6.15 18.73
C PHE A 403 -1.39 -6.91 17.61
N GLY A 404 -1.09 -6.59 16.35
CA GLY A 404 -1.69 -7.22 15.18
C GLY A 404 -1.48 -8.74 15.15
N ALA A 405 -0.28 -9.20 15.49
CA ALA A 405 0.05 -10.61 15.58
C ALA A 405 -0.83 -11.36 16.59
N LEU A 406 -1.07 -10.75 17.75
CA LEU A 406 -1.94 -11.30 18.78
C LEU A 406 -3.40 -11.32 18.34
N CYS A 407 -3.86 -10.25 17.69
CA CYS A 407 -5.22 -10.16 17.14
C CYS A 407 -5.46 -11.21 16.06
N ARG A 408 -4.55 -11.34 15.06
CA ARG A 408 -4.64 -12.39 14.04
C ARG A 408 -4.62 -13.78 14.65
N TYR A 409 -3.72 -14.01 15.61
CA TYR A 409 -3.67 -15.29 16.31
C TYR A 409 -5.00 -15.62 17.00
N ALA A 410 -5.63 -14.64 17.65
CA ALA A 410 -6.97 -14.82 18.19
C ALA A 410 -7.98 -15.12 17.07
N LEU A 411 -8.03 -14.33 16.00
CA LEU A 411 -8.93 -14.53 14.85
C LEU A 411 -8.77 -15.88 14.13
N GLU A 412 -7.63 -16.54 14.29
CA GLU A 412 -7.32 -17.84 13.68
C GLU A 412 -7.46 -19.02 14.66
N SER A 413 -7.61 -18.73 15.96
CA SER A 413 -7.76 -19.75 17.00
C SER A 413 -9.21 -20.22 17.17
N GLY A 414 -9.42 -21.32 17.90
CA GLY A 414 -10.76 -21.83 18.21
C GLY A 414 -11.59 -20.90 19.12
N PRO A 415 -12.91 -21.12 19.23
CA PRO A 415 -13.82 -20.23 19.99
C PRO A 415 -13.47 -20.05 21.47
N LEU A 416 -12.96 -21.09 22.11
CA LEU A 416 -12.60 -21.08 23.54
C LEU A 416 -11.29 -20.32 23.77
N GLU A 417 -10.30 -20.56 22.93
CA GLU A 417 -8.99 -19.90 22.96
C GLU A 417 -9.12 -18.42 22.60
N GLN A 418 -9.98 -18.07 21.63
CA GLN A 418 -10.31 -16.69 21.27
C GLN A 418 -10.75 -15.85 22.46
N GLY A 419 -11.57 -16.42 23.34
CA GLY A 419 -12.13 -15.67 24.46
C GLY A 419 -11.10 -15.26 25.49
N GLU A 420 -10.21 -16.17 25.83
CA GLU A 420 -9.11 -15.89 26.75
C GLU A 420 -8.09 -14.94 26.10
N LEU A 421 -7.78 -15.13 24.82
CA LEU A 421 -6.81 -14.31 24.09
C LEU A 421 -7.28 -12.86 23.94
N PHE A 422 -8.53 -12.62 23.52
CA PHE A 422 -9.08 -11.27 23.45
C PHE A 422 -9.26 -10.62 24.82
N THR A 423 -9.46 -11.42 25.88
CA THR A 423 -9.44 -10.91 27.25
C THR A 423 -8.05 -10.39 27.63
N ILE A 424 -7.01 -11.14 27.28
CA ILE A 424 -5.61 -10.76 27.53
C ILE A 424 -5.21 -9.53 26.70
N ILE A 425 -5.61 -9.47 25.43
CA ILE A 425 -5.35 -8.34 24.53
C ILE A 425 -6.11 -7.10 25.00
N GLY A 426 -7.41 -7.23 25.30
CA GLY A 426 -8.26 -6.16 25.80
C GLY A 426 -7.75 -5.57 27.11
N GLY A 427 -7.28 -6.41 28.04
CA GLY A 427 -6.64 -5.96 29.28
C GLY A 427 -5.33 -5.19 29.04
N SER A 428 -4.64 -5.43 27.92
CA SER A 428 -3.39 -4.75 27.54
C SER A 428 -3.64 -3.44 26.77
N LEU A 429 -4.86 -3.21 26.30
CA LEU A 429 -5.28 -1.95 25.66
C LEU A 429 -5.69 -0.87 26.68
N VAL A 430 -5.65 -1.17 27.98
CA VAL A 430 -6.02 -0.23 29.05
C VAL A 430 -4.79 0.59 29.46
N PRO A 431 -4.83 1.94 29.44
CA PRO A 431 -3.68 2.77 29.84
C PRO A 431 -3.33 2.63 31.33
N GLU A 432 -2.04 2.75 31.66
CA GLU A 432 -1.57 2.79 33.05
C GLU A 432 -2.17 4.01 33.78
N GLY A 433 -2.91 3.76 34.87
CA GLY A 433 -3.53 4.80 35.70
C GLY A 433 -5.00 5.11 35.40
N GLY A 434 -5.62 4.44 34.43
CA GLY A 434 -7.07 4.51 34.23
C GLY A 434 -7.82 3.60 35.22
N GLU A 435 -8.53 4.18 36.19
CA GLU A 435 -9.59 3.47 36.90
C GLU A 435 -10.88 3.55 36.08
N PHE A 436 -11.46 2.40 35.68
CA PHE A 436 -12.91 2.33 35.47
C PHE A 436 -13.49 0.92 35.72
N PRO A 437 -14.47 0.79 36.63
CA PRO A 437 -15.27 -0.42 36.82
C PRO A 437 -16.40 -0.47 35.78
N GLY A 438 -16.47 -1.54 34.98
CA GLY A 438 -17.60 -1.86 34.09
C GLY A 438 -17.23 -2.27 32.67
N ALA A 439 -16.16 -1.73 32.08
CA ALA A 439 -15.80 -1.99 30.67
C ALA A 439 -15.10 -3.34 30.44
N ALA A 440 -14.37 -3.85 31.44
CA ALA A 440 -13.71 -5.17 31.41
C ALA A 440 -14.70 -6.37 31.49
N LEU A 441 -15.99 -6.12 31.70
CA LEU A 441 -17.04 -7.14 31.62
C LEU A 441 -17.94 -6.97 30.39
N GLY A 442 -17.96 -5.80 29.75
CA GLY A 442 -18.72 -5.55 28.52
C GLY A 442 -17.92 -5.82 27.24
N ILE A 443 -16.68 -5.32 27.17
CA ILE A 443 -15.84 -5.38 25.97
C ILE A 443 -15.25 -6.78 25.81
N THR A 444 -14.69 -7.36 26.87
CA THR A 444 -14.01 -8.65 26.85
C THR A 444 -14.93 -9.85 26.98
N THR A 445 -16.21 -9.68 27.34
CA THR A 445 -17.16 -10.81 27.41
C THR A 445 -18.16 -10.77 26.24
N GLY A 446 -18.56 -9.58 25.78
CA GLY A 446 -19.44 -9.41 24.62
C GLY A 446 -18.75 -9.66 23.28
N PHE A 447 -17.55 -9.08 23.08
CA PHE A 447 -16.75 -9.29 21.86
C PHE A 447 -16.25 -10.74 21.75
N VAL A 448 -15.89 -11.34 22.88
CA VAL A 448 -15.43 -12.74 23.00
C VAL A 448 -16.55 -13.74 22.72
N ASN A 449 -17.73 -13.54 23.32
CA ASN A 449 -18.89 -14.40 23.08
C ASN A 449 -19.41 -14.25 21.64
N TRP A 450 -19.22 -13.07 21.03
CA TRP A 450 -19.53 -12.81 19.62
C TRP A 450 -18.54 -13.49 18.66
N MET A 451 -17.22 -13.25 18.80
CA MET A 451 -16.18 -13.85 17.95
C MET A 451 -16.22 -15.38 17.97
N GLY A 452 -16.43 -15.97 19.15
CA GLY A 452 -16.56 -17.42 19.30
C GLY A 452 -17.78 -18.03 18.59
N GLN A 453 -18.83 -17.24 18.31
CA GLN A 453 -20.04 -17.68 17.59
C GLN A 453 -19.96 -17.50 16.06
N GLN A 454 -18.88 -16.91 15.53
CA GLN A 454 -18.79 -16.40 14.15
C GLN A 454 -17.81 -17.17 13.25
N PHE A 455 -17.59 -18.46 13.52
CA PHE A 455 -16.63 -19.27 12.77
C PHE A 455 -16.99 -19.36 11.26
N GLY A 456 -16.10 -18.86 10.39
CA GLY A 456 -16.12 -19.06 8.94
C GLY A 456 -16.84 -18.00 8.08
N LEU A 457 -17.38 -16.93 8.66
CA LEU A 457 -18.23 -15.96 7.94
C LEU A 457 -17.82 -14.49 8.06
N ILE A 458 -16.70 -14.17 8.74
CA ILE A 458 -16.26 -12.79 8.95
C ILE A 458 -15.10 -12.40 8.03
N ASP A 459 -15.15 -11.19 7.47
CA ASP A 459 -14.01 -10.53 6.84
C ASP A 459 -12.97 -10.14 7.91
N LYS A 460 -11.92 -10.96 7.99
CA LYS A 460 -10.84 -10.80 8.98
C LYS A 460 -10.05 -9.51 8.77
N GLU A 461 -9.90 -9.05 7.54
CA GLU A 461 -9.11 -7.86 7.24
C GLU A 461 -9.84 -6.58 7.68
N GLN A 462 -11.16 -6.51 7.47
CA GLN A 462 -11.97 -5.39 7.98
C GLN A 462 -11.97 -5.30 9.51
N ILE A 463 -11.97 -6.44 10.21
CA ILE A 463 -11.82 -6.44 11.68
C ILE A 463 -10.43 -5.94 12.08
N MET A 464 -9.38 -6.43 11.42
CA MET A 464 -8.02 -6.00 11.70
C MET A 464 -7.83 -4.50 11.51
N GLU A 465 -8.43 -3.91 10.48
CA GLU A 465 -8.41 -2.46 10.25
C GLU A 465 -9.02 -1.69 11.43
N LYS A 466 -10.20 -2.09 11.91
CA LYS A 466 -10.87 -1.48 13.07
C LYS A 466 -10.07 -1.64 14.36
N LEU A 467 -9.44 -2.80 14.55
CA LEU A 467 -8.55 -3.04 15.70
C LEU A 467 -7.32 -2.13 15.66
N TYR A 468 -6.74 -1.89 14.49
CA TYR A 468 -5.65 -0.93 14.34
C TYR A 468 -6.08 0.51 14.60
N GLN A 469 -7.26 0.91 14.13
CA GLN A 469 -7.83 2.22 14.44
C GLN A 469 -8.03 2.39 15.96
N ALA A 470 -8.49 1.35 16.66
CA ALA A 470 -8.61 1.36 18.11
C ALA A 470 -7.24 1.45 18.82
N TYR A 471 -6.22 0.77 18.30
CA TYR A 471 -4.84 0.87 18.80
C TYR A 471 -4.26 2.28 18.62
N ASP A 472 -4.44 2.89 17.45
CA ASP A 472 -3.93 4.24 17.15
C ASP A 472 -4.59 5.30 18.06
N ASN A 473 -5.82 5.04 18.53
CA ASN A 473 -6.57 5.90 19.45
C ASN A 473 -6.50 5.41 20.91
N ILE A 474 -5.53 4.58 21.29
CA ILE A 474 -5.44 4.02 22.66
C ILE A 474 -5.36 5.09 23.76
N ASN A 475 -4.83 6.27 23.43
CA ASN A 475 -4.71 7.43 24.34
C ASN A 475 -5.91 8.39 24.27
N ASP A 476 -6.91 8.12 23.43
CA ASP A 476 -8.14 8.89 23.26
C ASP A 476 -9.35 7.95 23.52
N PRO A 477 -9.74 7.76 24.80
CA PRO A 477 -10.72 6.75 25.18
C PRO A 477 -12.09 6.94 24.52
N GLU A 478 -12.49 8.18 24.25
CA GLU A 478 -13.78 8.48 23.63
C GLU A 478 -13.81 8.04 22.17
N LYS A 479 -12.79 8.40 21.37
CA LYS A 479 -12.69 7.96 19.98
C LYS A 479 -12.51 6.45 19.86
N ARG A 480 -11.70 5.86 20.74
CA ARG A 480 -11.49 4.41 20.79
C ARG A 480 -12.82 3.70 21.08
N ASP A 481 -13.56 4.15 22.08
CA ASP A 481 -14.83 3.53 22.45
C ASP A 481 -15.90 3.72 21.36
N GLU A 482 -15.88 4.83 20.62
CA GLU A 482 -16.75 5.05 19.45
C GLU A 482 -16.45 4.06 18.32
N ILE A 483 -15.17 3.86 17.97
CA ILE A 483 -14.72 2.87 16.97
C ILE A 483 -15.15 1.45 17.36
N LEU A 484 -15.08 1.12 18.66
CA LEU A 484 -15.44 -0.20 19.18
C LEU A 484 -16.96 -0.40 19.34
N LYS A 485 -17.73 0.69 19.46
CA LYS A 485 -19.21 0.68 19.51
C LYS A 485 -19.86 0.80 18.14
N ASP A 486 -19.05 0.89 17.08
CA ASP A 486 -19.50 1.15 15.72
C ASP A 486 -20.56 0.12 15.27
N ASP A 487 -21.56 0.62 14.56
CA ASP A 487 -22.74 -0.08 14.04
C ASP A 487 -22.33 -1.24 13.11
N PHE A 488 -21.09 -1.23 12.61
CA PHE A 488 -20.46 -2.31 11.84
C PHE A 488 -20.47 -3.65 12.59
N PHE A 489 -19.97 -3.70 13.83
CA PHE A 489 -19.93 -4.95 14.62
C PHE A 489 -21.34 -5.44 14.94
N TRP A 490 -22.27 -4.50 15.17
CA TRP A 490 -23.68 -4.77 15.42
C TRP A 490 -24.44 -5.25 14.16
N LYS A 491 -24.17 -4.68 12.99
CA LYS A 491 -24.75 -5.10 11.70
C LYS A 491 -24.28 -6.49 11.31
N GLN A 492 -22.99 -6.78 11.43
CA GLN A 492 -22.43 -8.13 11.21
C GLN A 492 -23.06 -9.17 12.16
N TRP A 493 -23.37 -8.79 13.42
CA TRP A 493 -24.14 -9.63 14.33
C TRP A 493 -25.60 -9.84 13.91
N LYS A 494 -26.26 -8.78 13.45
CA LYS A 494 -27.69 -8.79 13.10
C LYS A 494 -27.98 -9.49 11.77
N GLU A 495 -27.05 -9.42 10.81
CA GLU A 495 -27.15 -10.06 9.49
C GLU A 495 -26.73 -11.55 9.52
N ASN A 496 -26.30 -12.06 10.68
CA ASN A 496 -25.87 -13.45 10.85
C ASN A 496 -27.07 -14.43 10.72
N PRO A 497 -27.04 -15.41 9.79
CA PRO A 497 -28.10 -16.41 9.63
C PRO A 497 -28.24 -17.37 10.83
N TYR A 498 -27.25 -17.41 11.71
CA TYR A 498 -27.26 -18.18 12.95
C TYR A 498 -27.61 -17.34 14.19
N ASN A 499 -27.96 -16.06 14.01
CA ASN A 499 -28.47 -15.24 15.10
C ASN A 499 -29.76 -15.88 15.65
N PRO A 500 -29.87 -16.11 16.98
CA PRO A 500 -31.08 -16.67 17.60
C PRO A 500 -32.36 -15.88 17.30
N GLU A 501 -32.26 -14.59 16.98
CA GLU A 501 -33.38 -13.75 16.56
C GLU A 501 -33.79 -14.03 15.10
N ASN A 502 -32.83 -14.37 14.23
CA ASN A 502 -33.08 -14.72 12.83
C ASN A 502 -33.49 -16.19 12.64
N GLN A 503 -33.16 -17.07 13.58
CA GLN A 503 -33.61 -18.47 13.62
C GLN A 503 -35.04 -18.66 14.14
N LYS A 504 -35.68 -17.57 14.61
CA LYS A 504 -37.08 -17.55 15.05
C LYS A 504 -38.05 -17.05 13.98
N ALA A 505 -37.55 -16.66 12.81
CA ALA A 505 -38.32 -16.41 11.60
C ALA A 505 -38.31 -17.66 10.70
#